data_AF-F8UHK2-F1
#
_entry.id   AF-F8UHK2-F1
#
_cell.length_a   1.000
_cell.length_b   1.000
_cell.length_c   1.000
_cell.angle_alpha   90.00
_cell.angle_beta   90.00
_cell.angle_gamma   90.00
#
_symmetry.space_group_name_H-M   'P 1'
#
loop_
_entity.id
_entity.type
_entity.pdbx_description
1 polymer ?
#
loop_
_entity_poly.entity_id
_entity_poly.type
_entity_poly.pdbx_seq_one_letter_code
_entity_poly.pdbx_strand_id
1 'polypeptide(L)' 'MGAGHDPSIVVVDPAEEFCSGLQCYSVRQGQALYFDDNHPSISGARLIARRILDSRDA' A
#
# COMPACT_ATOMS: atom_id res chain seq x y z
N MET A 1 12.02 -6.77 -17.64
CA MET A 1 12.66 -7.62 -16.62
C MET A 1 14.07 -7.10 -16.41
N GLY A 2 14.28 -6.17 -15.48
CA GLY A 2 15.55 -5.45 -15.33
C GLY A 2 15.98 -5.40 -13.88
N ALA A 3 17.22 -5.86 -13.64
CA ALA A 3 18.03 -5.80 -12.42
C ALA A 3 17.35 -6.23 -11.10
N GLY A 4 17.82 -7.36 -10.54
CA GLY A 4 17.50 -7.72 -9.17
C GLY A 4 17.92 -6.59 -8.22
N HIS A 5 17.00 -6.16 -7.36
CA HIS A 5 17.28 -5.13 -6.37
C HIS A 5 18.43 -5.55 -5.45
N ASP A 6 19.06 -4.56 -4.80
CA ASP A 6 19.96 -4.84 -3.69
C ASP A 6 19.18 -5.62 -2.60
N PRO A 7 19.66 -6.78 -2.14
CA PRO A 7 18.96 -7.61 -1.16
C PRO A 7 18.80 -6.94 0.22
N SER A 8 19.52 -5.85 0.50
CA SER A 8 19.30 -5.01 1.69
C SER A 8 18.08 -4.10 1.58
N ILE A 9 17.49 -3.97 0.38
CA ILE A 9 16.28 -3.20 0.14
C ILE A 9 15.08 -4.12 0.31
N VAL A 10 14.21 -3.79 1.27
CA VAL A 10 12.90 -4.41 1.40
C VAL A 10 11.92 -3.64 0.52
N VAL A 11 11.40 -4.30 -0.53
CA VAL A 11 10.33 -3.74 -1.36
C VAL A 11 8.98 -4.06 -0.73
N VAL A 12 8.24 -3.01 -0.41
CA VAL A 12 6.88 -3.10 0.12
C VAL A 12 5.91 -2.65 -0.96
N ASP A 13 5.09 -3.59 -1.44
CA ASP A 13 3.96 -3.28 -2.32
C ASP A 13 2.67 -3.18 -1.48
N PRO A 14 2.08 -1.97 -1.32
CA PRO A 14 0.84 -1.80 -0.59
C PRO A 14 -0.40 -2.03 -1.47
N ALA A 15 -0.27 -2.40 -2.74
CA ALA A 15 -1.40 -2.46 -3.68
C ALA A 15 -2.53 -3.37 -3.19
N GLU A 16 -2.23 -4.48 -2.52
CA GLU A 16 -3.24 -5.40 -1.98
C GLU A 16 -4.12 -4.78 -0.86
N GLU A 17 -3.65 -3.69 -0.23
CA GLU A 17 -4.45 -2.95 0.76
C GLU A 17 -5.51 -2.05 0.11
N PHE A 18 -5.25 -1.64 -1.14
CA PHE A 18 -6.07 -0.68 -1.88
C PHE A 18 -6.83 -1.30 -3.04
N CYS A 19 -6.39 -2.45 -3.56
CA CYS A 19 -6.88 -3.01 -4.80
C CYS A 19 -7.14 -4.52 -4.69
N SER A 20 -8.09 -5.01 -5.50
CA SER A 20 -8.30 -6.43 -5.77
C SER A 20 -8.26 -6.63 -7.28
N GLY A 21 -7.22 -7.33 -7.74
CA GLY A 21 -6.93 -7.45 -9.17
C GLY A 21 -6.71 -6.08 -9.81
N LEU A 22 -7.53 -5.74 -10.81
CA LEU A 22 -7.44 -4.48 -11.54
C LEU A 22 -8.31 -3.35 -10.96
N GLN A 23 -9.04 -3.61 -9.86
CA GLN A 23 -9.96 -2.64 -9.27
C GLN A 23 -9.43 -2.13 -7.94
N CYS A 24 -9.32 -0.81 -7.80
CA CYS A 24 -8.92 -0.16 -6.55
C CYS A 24 -10.10 0.54 -5.89
N TYR A 25 -10.13 0.49 -4.56
CA TYR A 25 -11.25 0.95 -3.75
C TYR A 25 -11.10 2.43 -3.39
N SER A 26 -12.03 3.30 -3.77
CA SER A 26 -12.07 4.68 -3.26
C SER A 26 -12.45 4.73 -1.77
N VAL A 27 -13.30 3.78 -1.33
CA VAL A 27 -13.77 3.62 0.05
C VAL A 27 -13.73 2.13 0.41
N ARG A 28 -13.23 1.80 1.59
CA ARG A 28 -13.22 0.43 2.13
C ARG A 28 -13.65 0.46 3.60
N GLN A 29 -14.58 -0.40 3.99
CA GLN A 29 -15.14 -0.46 5.36
C GLN A 29 -15.63 0.92 5.88
N GLY A 30 -16.28 1.70 5.02
CA GLY A 30 -16.81 3.02 5.38
C GLY A 30 -15.77 4.14 5.50
N GLN A 31 -14.50 3.88 5.19
CA GLN A 31 -13.43 4.88 5.23
C GLN A 31 -12.91 5.16 3.82
N ALA A 32 -12.81 6.44 3.46
CA ALA A 32 -12.16 6.85 2.21
C ALA A 32 -10.68 6.44 2.25
N LEU A 33 -10.17 5.84 1.19
CA LEU A 33 -8.76 5.44 1.10
C LEU A 33 -7.86 6.53 0.52
N TYR A 34 -8.46 7.51 -0.16
CA TYR A 34 -7.76 8.62 -0.80
C TYR A 34 -8.42 9.96 -0.44
N PHE A 35 -7.64 11.03 -0.48
CA PHE A 35 -8.17 12.40 -0.45
C PHE A 35 -8.53 12.91 -1.85
N ASP A 36 -7.81 12.43 -2.87
CA ASP A 36 -8.03 12.72 -4.28
C ASP A 36 -7.63 11.49 -5.12
N ASP A 37 -7.36 11.66 -6.41
CA ASP A 37 -7.06 10.54 -7.31
C ASP A 37 -5.74 9.81 -7.00
N ASN A 38 -4.83 10.41 -6.21
CA ASN A 38 -3.46 9.90 -6.04
C ASN A 38 -2.97 9.88 -4.60
N HIS A 39 -3.48 10.76 -3.72
CA HIS A 39 -3.00 10.91 -2.37
C HIS A 39 -3.81 10.03 -1.40
N PRO A 40 -3.16 9.10 -0.66
CA PRO A 40 -3.83 8.34 0.38
C PRO A 40 -4.43 9.28 1.44
N SER A 41 -5.63 8.94 1.91
CA SER A 41 -6.22 9.56 3.09
C SER A 41 -5.43 9.17 4.34
N ILE A 42 -5.78 9.72 5.51
CA ILE A 42 -5.18 9.25 6.78
C ILE A 42 -5.47 7.75 6.99
N SER A 43 -6.67 7.27 6.65
CA SER A 43 -7.00 5.85 6.72
C SER A 43 -6.20 5.01 5.73
N GLY A 44 -6.04 5.47 4.48
CA GLY A 44 -5.18 4.80 3.50
C GLY A 44 -3.71 4.75 3.94
N ALA A 45 -3.16 5.87 4.40
CA ALA A 45 -1.78 5.97 4.87
C ALA A 45 -1.50 5.05 6.07
N ARG A 46 -2.48 4.82 6.95
CA ARG A 46 -2.34 3.85 8.06
C ARG A 46 -2.16 2.42 7.57
N LEU A 47 -2.84 2.02 6.48
CA LEU A 47 -2.67 0.69 5.88
C LEU A 47 -1.24 0.54 5.32
N ILE A 48 -0.75 1.55 4.60
CA ILE A 48 0.63 1.57 4.07
C ILE A 48 1.64 1.48 5.21
N ALA A 49 1.48 2.32 6.24
CA ALA A 49 2.39 2.34 7.39
C ALA A 49 2.42 0.99 8.11
N ARG A 50 1.26 0.33 8.27
CA ARG A 50 1.18 -1.01 8.85
C ARG A 50 1.98 -2.01 8.03
N ARG A 51 1.83 -2.00 6.70
CA ARG A 51 2.57 -2.89 5.80
C ARG A 51 4.09 -2.68 5.89
N ILE A 52 4.53 -1.43 6.00
CA ILE A 52 5.95 -1.10 6.19
C ILE A 52 6.47 -1.67 7.51
N LEU A 53 5.72 -1.52 8.61
CA LEU A 53 6.13 -2.06 9.90
C LEU A 53 6.19 -3.59 9.88
N ASP A 54 5.16 -4.25 9.35
CA ASP A 54 5.11 -5.71 9.26
C ASP A 54 6.25 -6.27 8.37
N SER A 55 6.71 -5.52 7.37
CA SER A 55 7.83 -5.93 6.50
C SER A 55 9.21 -5.86 7.18
N ARG A 56 9.33 -5.17 8.31
CA ARG A 56 10.58 -5.07 9.08
C ARG A 56 10.75 -6.19 10.09
N ASP A 57 9.65 -6.86 10.44
CA ASP A 57 9.59 -7.95 11.43
C ASP A 57 9.52 -9.35 10.77
N ALA A 58 9.63 -9.42 9.44
CA ALA A 58 9.51 -10.62 8.62
C ALA A 58 10.87 -11.23 8.26
#